data_AF-A0A6J4RUK4-F1
#
_entry.id   AF-A0A6J4RUK4-F1
#
_cell.length_a   1.000
_cell.length_b   1.000
_cell.length_c   1.000
_cell.angle_alpha   90.00
_cell.angle_beta   90.00
_cell.angle_gamma   90.00
#
_symmetry.space_group_name_H-M   'P 1'
#
loop_
_entity.id
_entity.type
_entity.pdbx_description
1 polymer ?
#
loop_
_entity_poly.entity_id
_entity_poly.type
_entity_poly.pdbx_seq_one_letter_code
_entity_poly.pdbx_strand_id
1 'polypeptide(L)' 'MSIQAVPTSAADIRERLNLLYLERAYAEGEGLIANAVYAADLEGEIAATSSAYVGMAVTEIAVLRGQLSGPLQG' A
#
# COMPACT_ATOMS: atom_id res chain seq x y z
N MET A 1 1.27 10.35 -17.45
CA MET A 1 1.87 9.08 -17.00
C MET A 1 2.90 9.43 -15.92
N SER A 2 2.46 9.53 -14.67
CA SER A 2 3.36 9.86 -13.56
C SER A 2 4.17 8.61 -13.19
N ILE A 3 5.48 8.77 -13.12
CA ILE A 3 6.42 7.70 -12.77
C ILE A 3 6.32 7.53 -11.24
N GLN A 4 5.50 6.60 -10.78
CA GLN A 4 5.57 6.14 -9.39
C GLN A 4 6.92 5.44 -9.23
N ALA A 5 7.77 5.94 -8.33
CA ALA A 5 9.00 5.25 -7.98
C ALA A 5 8.63 3.85 -7.44
N VAL A 6 9.36 2.81 -7.87
CA VAL A 6 9.14 1.46 -7.36
C VAL A 6 9.35 1.48 -5.85
N PRO A 7 8.34 1.14 -5.03
CA PRO A 7 8.50 1.18 -3.58
C PRO A 7 9.58 0.18 -3.16
N THR A 8 10.50 0.64 -2.33
CA THR A 8 11.68 -0.14 -1.92
C THR A 8 11.59 -0.70 -0.51
N SER A 9 10.60 -0.23 0.27
CA SER A 9 10.35 -0.66 1.64
C SER A 9 8.87 -0.68 2.00
N ALA A 10 8.52 -1.34 3.11
CA ALA A 10 7.16 -1.29 3.64
C ALA A 10 6.74 0.13 4.03
N ALA A 11 7.69 0.99 4.42
CA ALA A 11 7.42 2.39 4.71
C ALA A 11 6.98 3.17 3.47
N ASP A 12 7.63 2.94 2.32
CA ASP A 12 7.26 3.58 1.05
C ASP A 12 5.84 3.19 0.62
N ILE A 13 5.49 1.90 0.73
CA ILE A 13 4.15 1.41 0.39
C ILE A 13 3.10 1.99 1.34
N ARG A 14 3.42 2.14 2.63
CA ARG A 14 2.52 2.78 3.60
C ARG A 14 2.26 4.23 3.27
N GLU A 15 3.29 4.97 2.84
CA GLU A 15 3.10 6.35 2.40
C GLU A 15 2.19 6.43 1.17
N ARG A 16 2.37 5.54 0.19
CA ARG A 16 1.45 5.45 -0.95
C ARG A 16 0.01 5.15 -0.50
N LEU A 17 -0.18 4.24 0.44
CA LEU A 17 -1.50 3.89 0.96
C LEU A 17 -2.16 5.08 1.68
N ASN A 18 -1.40 5.86 2.44
CA ASN A 18 -1.89 7.09 3.07
C ASN A 18 -2.37 8.11 2.02
N LEU A 19 -1.60 8.29 0.94
CA LEU A 19 -1.98 9.19 -0.16
C LEU A 19 -3.27 8.74 -0.85
N LEU A 20 -3.47 7.43 -1.04
CA LEU A 20 -4.71 6.90 -1.62
C LEU A 20 -5.92 7.12 -0.71
N TYR A 21 -5.77 6.97 0.61
CA TYR A 21 -6.85 7.31 1.55
C TYR A 21 -7.15 8.81 1.57
N LEU A 22 -6.13 9.66 1.43
CA LEU A 22 -6.33 11.10 1.29
C LEU A 22 -7.08 11.43 -0.01
N GLU A 23 -6.70 10.81 -1.12
CA GLU A 23 -7.39 10.95 -2.41
C GLU A 23 -8.86 10.53 -2.29
N ARG A 24 -9.15 9.39 -1.66
CA ARG A 24 -10.52 8.92 -1.41
C ARG A 24 -11.34 9.93 -0.61
N ALA A 25 -10.77 10.47 0.46
CA ALA A 25 -11.44 11.49 1.27
C ALA A 25 -11.71 12.79 0.48
N TYR A 26 -10.76 13.20 -0.36
CA TYR A 26 -10.94 14.35 -1.26
C TYR A 26 -12.03 14.08 -2.31
N ALA A 27 -12.01 12.90 -2.93
CA ALA A 27 -13.00 12.49 -3.92
C ALA A 27 -14.42 12.38 -3.33
N GLU A 28 -14.56 11.96 -2.07
CA GLU A 28 -15.83 11.99 -1.35
C GLU A 28 -16.35 13.43 -1.21
N GLY A 29 -15.48 14.38 -0.84
CA GLY A 29 -15.83 15.80 -0.72
C GLY A 29 -16.24 16.45 -2.04
N GLU A 30 -15.60 16.07 -3.14
CA GLU A 30 -15.88 16.58 -4.49
C GLU A 30 -17.01 15.81 -5.21
N GLY A 31 -17.60 14.79 -4.57
CA GLY A 31 -18.65 13.96 -5.17
C GLY A 31 -18.18 13.02 -6.29
N LEU A 32 -16.87 12.87 -6.49
CA LEU A 32 -16.28 12.02 -7.54
C LEU A 32 -16.56 10.53 -7.31
N ILE A 33 -16.86 10.12 -6.07
CA ILE A 33 -17.28 8.74 -5.75
C ILE A 33 -18.58 8.34 -6.47
N ALA A 34 -19.41 9.29 -6.90
CA ALA A 34 -20.58 9.00 -7.73
C ALA A 34 -20.22 8.42 -9.12
N ASN A 35 -18.98 8.65 -9.58
CA ASN A 35 -18.45 7.97 -10.75
C ASN A 35 -17.98 6.55 -10.35
N ALA A 36 -18.83 5.57 -10.61
CA ALA A 36 -18.59 4.18 -10.24
C ALA A 36 -17.29 3.58 -10.81
N VAL A 37 -16.86 4.02 -12.02
CA VAL A 37 -15.61 3.53 -12.62
C VAL A 37 -14.41 4.07 -11.84
N TYR A 38 -14.41 5.36 -11.53
CA TYR A 38 -13.36 5.98 -10.72
C TYR A 38 -13.31 5.39 -9.30
N ALA A 39 -14.46 5.25 -8.64
CA ALA A 39 -14.53 4.68 -7.30
C ALA A 39 -14.02 3.23 -7.27
N ALA A 40 -14.38 2.41 -8.27
CA ALA A 40 -13.90 1.04 -8.34
C ALA A 40 -12.39 0.95 -8.59
N ASP A 41 -11.83 1.84 -9.41
CA ASP A 41 -10.39 1.91 -9.67
C ASP A 41 -9.62 2.30 -8.39
N LEU A 42 -10.08 3.34 -7.70
CA LEU A 42 -9.45 3.81 -6.45
C LEU A 42 -9.49 2.75 -5.34
N GLU A 43 -10.64 2.09 -5.14
CA GLU A 43 -10.75 0.99 -4.16
C GLU A 43 -9.88 -0.22 -4.56
N GLY A 44 -9.78 -0.51 -5.85
CA GLY A 44 -8.88 -1.53 -6.38
C GLY A 44 -7.41 -1.22 -6.09
N GLU A 45 -6.98 0.03 -6.29
CA GLU A 45 -5.62 0.46 -6.00
C GLU A 45 -5.31 0.41 -4.50
N ILE A 46 -6.24 0.84 -3.64
CA ILE A 46 -6.12 0.74 -2.18
C ILE A 46 -5.96 -0.73 -1.76
N ALA A 47 -6.79 -1.63 -2.27
CA ALA A 47 -6.74 -3.04 -1.93
C ALA A 47 -5.40 -3.69 -2.37
N ALA A 48 -4.96 -3.41 -3.59
CA ALA A 48 -3.69 -3.91 -4.11
C ALA A 48 -2.49 -3.38 -3.30
N THR A 49 -2.47 -2.09 -3.01
CA THR A 49 -1.40 -1.44 -2.24
C THR A 49 -1.35 -1.93 -0.80
N SER A 50 -2.51 -2.16 -0.17
CA SER A 50 -2.62 -2.73 1.18
C SER A 50 -2.05 -4.15 1.23
N SER A 51 -2.38 -5.00 0.26
CA SER A 51 -1.81 -6.35 0.15
C SER A 51 -0.28 -6.30 -0.03
N ALA A 52 0.22 -5.41 -0.89
CA ALA A 52 1.65 -5.21 -1.09
C ALA A 52 2.36 -4.74 0.19
N TYR A 53 1.74 -3.83 0.95
CA TYR A 53 2.26 -3.36 2.23
C TYR A 53 2.42 -4.51 3.23
N VAL A 54 1.37 -5.34 3.39
CA VAL A 54 1.42 -6.49 4.29
C VAL A 54 2.53 -7.46 3.89
N GLY A 55 2.62 -7.79 2.59
CA GLY A 55 3.66 -8.66 2.07
C GLY A 55 5.06 -8.13 2.39
N MET A 56 5.34 -6.88 2.06
CA MET A 56 6.64 -6.25 2.32
C MET A 56 6.96 -6.16 3.81
N ALA A 57 5.99 -5.72 4.63
CA ALA A 57 6.19 -5.58 6.08
C ALA A 57 6.51 -6.92 6.74
N VAL A 58 5.81 -7.99 6.37
CA VAL A 58 6.08 -9.33 6.91
C VAL A 58 7.43 -9.84 6.45
N THR A 59 7.82 -9.62 5.19
CA THR A 59 9.15 -9.98 4.68
C THR A 59 10.26 -9.25 5.42
N GLU A 60 10.15 -7.94 5.61
CA GLU A 60 11.13 -7.15 6.36
C GLU A 60 11.25 -7.63 7.81
N ILE A 61 10.13 -7.89 8.49
CA ILE A 61 10.13 -8.44 9.86
C ILE A 61 10.81 -9.81 9.90
N ALA A 62 10.52 -10.70 8.96
CA ALA A 62 11.13 -12.02 8.90
C ALA A 62 12.65 -11.93 8.68
N VAL A 63 13.10 -11.03 7.80
CA VAL A 63 14.53 -10.76 7.57
C VAL A 63 15.20 -10.23 8.82
N LEU A 64 14.63 -9.20 9.47
CA LEU A 64 15.16 -8.62 10.70
C LEU A 64 15.23 -9.65 11.83
N ARG A 65 14.19 -10.48 11.97
CA ARG A 65 14.19 -11.59 12.95
C ARG A 65 15.28 -12.60 12.64
N GLY A 66 15.46 -12.97 11.37
CA GLY A 66 16.53 -13.88 10.93
C GLY A 66 17.93 -13.36 11.23
N GLN A 67 18.15 -12.04 11.10
CA GLN A 67 19.41 -11.39 11.45
C GLN A 67 19.67 -11.39 12.96
N LEU A 68 18.62 -11.24 13.79
CA LEU A 68 18.73 -11.19 15.25
C LEU A 68 18.80 -12.57 15.92
N SER A 69 18.10 -13.57 15.39
CA SER A 69 17.87 -14.87 16.07
C SER A 69 18.29 -16.09 15.25
N GLY A 70 18.85 -15.88 14.06
CA GLY A 70 19.11 -16.95 13.09
C GLY A 70 17.85 -17.32 12.29
N PRO A 71 17.99 -18.07 11.17
CA PRO A 71 16.86 -18.47 10.35
C PRO A 71 15.85 -19.28 11.16
N LEU A 72 14.56 -19.00 10.96
CA LEU A 72 13.49 -19.87 11.48
C LEU A 72 13.71 -21.27 10.91
N GLN A 73 13.99 -22.22 11.80
CA GLN A 73 13.98 -23.63 11.47
C GLN A 73 12.52 -24.08 11.57
N GLY A 74 11.91 -24.36 10.41
CA GLY A 74 10.56 -24.90 10.31
C GLY A 74 10.48 -26.34 10.79
#